data_AF-A0A8C8B6J9-F1
#
_entry.id   AF-A0A8C8B6J9-F1
#
_cell.length_a   1.000
_cell.length_b   1.000
_cell.length_c   1.000
_cell.angle_alpha   90.00
_cell.angle_beta   90.00
_cell.angle_gamma   90.00
#
_symmetry.space_group_name_H-M   'P 1'
#
loop_
_entity.id
_entity.type
_entity.pdbx_description
1 polymer ?
#
loop_
_entity_poly.entity_id
_entity_poly.type
_entity_poly.pdbx_seq_one_letter_code
_entity_poly.pdbx_strand_id
1 'polypeptide(L)'
;MLEECPQPTQGEHPHPPAEACPLLTVTPPPQYDLGAYMPNAPSSMRHPPPREKGKAFLQHFLDTVPEVDTTANILVALILLSSRLKDVRLLGQYPEERFTEVEPRRLIRAFQGRLEEIRDHIEERNQWAELRYNYMNPLETENSISI
;
A
#
# COMPACT_ATOMS: atom_id res chain seq x y z
N MET A 1 1.62 38.47 -57.84
CA MET A 1 0.75 38.60 -56.65
C MET A 1 1.00 37.35 -55.83
N LEU A 2 1.90 37.43 -54.84
CA LEU A 2 1.58 37.65 -53.41
C LEU A 2 0.65 36.50 -52.91
N GLU A 3 1.02 35.60 -52.00
CA GLU A 3 1.87 35.71 -50.81
C GLU A 3 2.64 34.41 -50.48
N GLU A 4 3.74 34.58 -49.74
CA GLU A 4 4.46 33.55 -48.98
C GLU A 4 3.88 33.33 -47.57
N CYS A 5 3.92 32.07 -47.11
CA CYS A 5 4.26 31.52 -45.76
C CYS A 5 3.48 31.97 -44.49
N PRO A 6 3.29 31.12 -43.44
CA PRO A 6 4.30 30.17 -42.95
C PRO A 6 3.82 28.78 -42.44
N GLN A 7 4.74 27.81 -42.44
CA GLN A 7 4.84 26.75 -41.42
C GLN A 7 5.95 27.15 -40.41
N PRO A 8 6.18 26.46 -39.28
CA PRO A 8 5.30 25.67 -38.38
C PRO A 8 5.47 26.14 -36.90
N THR A 9 4.57 25.73 -35.99
CA THR A 9 4.88 25.65 -34.55
C THR A 9 4.49 24.26 -34.06
N GLN A 10 5.48 23.39 -33.93
CA GLN A 10 6.11 23.00 -32.66
C GLN A 10 5.27 22.00 -31.86
N GLY A 11 5.74 20.74 -31.90
CA GLY A 11 5.75 19.89 -30.72
C GLY A 11 4.45 19.18 -30.40
N GLU A 12 4.00 18.27 -31.27
CA GLU A 12 3.25 17.12 -30.76
C GLU A 12 4.28 16.19 -30.11
N HIS A 13 4.58 16.48 -28.84
CA HIS A 13 5.40 15.62 -28.02
C HIS A 13 4.68 14.27 -27.89
N PRO A 14 5.35 13.15 -28.20
CA PRO A 14 4.80 11.83 -27.95
C PRO A 14 4.55 11.70 -26.45
N HIS A 15 3.48 11.00 -26.08
CA HIS A 15 3.28 10.46 -24.73
C HIS A 15 4.65 10.04 -24.17
N PRO A 16 5.09 10.57 -23.02
CA PRO A 16 6.28 10.01 -22.41
C PRO A 16 5.95 8.54 -22.11
N PRO A 17 6.84 7.60 -22.47
CA PRO A 17 6.69 6.24 -22.01
C PRO A 17 6.64 6.30 -20.48
N ALA A 18 5.78 5.48 -19.89
CA ALA A 18 5.92 5.09 -18.51
C ALA A 18 7.30 4.43 -18.37
N GLU A 19 8.35 5.25 -18.19
CA GLU A 19 9.65 4.78 -17.73
C GLU A 19 9.45 4.40 -16.28
N ALA A 20 8.98 3.17 -16.11
CA ALA A 20 9.31 2.37 -14.96
C ALA A 20 10.83 2.37 -14.81
N CYS A 21 11.33 3.00 -13.75
CA CYS A 21 12.61 2.66 -13.16
C CYS A 21 12.42 2.39 -11.66
N PRO A 22 13.14 1.39 -11.14
CA PRO A 22 12.52 0.31 -10.39
C PRO A 22 13.02 0.35 -8.96
N LEU A 23 12.12 0.69 -8.04
CA LEU A 23 12.22 0.20 -6.68
C LEU A 23 10.90 -0.50 -6.44
N LEU A 24 10.99 -1.80 -6.15
CA LEU A 24 9.96 -2.54 -5.44
C LEU A 24 9.49 -1.65 -4.28
N THR A 25 8.42 -0.88 -4.50
CA THR A 25 7.75 -0.13 -3.45
C THR A 25 6.87 -1.15 -2.78
N VAL A 26 7.53 -2.00 -1.99
CA VAL A 26 6.87 -2.84 -1.01
C VAL A 26 6.10 -1.87 -0.13
N THR A 27 4.79 -1.80 -0.33
CA THR A 27 3.93 -0.97 0.50
C THR A 27 3.99 -1.55 1.90
N PRO A 28 4.37 -0.77 2.93
CA PRO A 28 4.26 -1.26 4.30
C PRO A 28 2.81 -1.70 4.54
N PRO A 29 2.54 -2.70 5.39
CA PRO A 29 1.18 -3.10 5.69
C PRO A 29 0.35 -1.89 6.15
N PRO A 30 -1.00 -1.96 6.00
CA PRO A 30 -1.88 -0.80 6.12
C PRO A 30 -1.81 -0.11 7.50
N GLN A 31 -1.28 -0.80 8.50
CA GLN A 31 -1.11 -0.30 9.87
C GLN A 31 -0.22 0.95 9.91
N TYR A 32 0.91 0.97 9.20
CA TYR A 32 1.79 2.15 9.18
C TYR A 32 1.18 3.29 8.36
N ASP A 33 0.68 3.01 7.15
CA ASP A 33 0.12 4.05 6.29
C ASP A 33 -1.08 4.76 6.93
N LEU A 34 -1.91 4.02 7.67
CA LEU A 34 -3.06 4.58 8.39
C LEU A 34 -2.65 5.21 9.74
N GLY A 35 -1.67 4.63 10.44
CA GLY A 35 -1.31 5.00 11.81
C GLY A 35 -0.16 6.02 11.93
N ALA A 36 0.61 6.26 10.86
CA ALA A 36 1.74 7.19 10.88
C ALA A 36 1.30 8.64 11.10
N TYR A 37 0.08 8.99 10.66
CA TYR A 37 -0.54 10.28 10.96
C TYR A 37 -1.54 10.14 12.12
N MET A 38 -1.09 10.47 13.33
CA MET A 38 -1.85 10.24 14.57
C MET A 38 -3.32 10.71 14.55
N PRO A 39 -3.68 11.89 14.00
CA PRO A 39 -5.08 12.30 13.95
C PRO A 39 -5.99 11.36 13.14
N ASN A 40 -5.44 10.57 12.21
CA ASN A 40 -6.18 9.58 11.42
C ASN A 40 -6.50 8.32 12.21
N ALA A 41 -5.61 7.89 13.10
CA ALA A 41 -5.77 6.67 13.90
C ALA A 41 -5.13 6.83 15.30
N PRO A 42 -5.74 7.63 16.19
CA PRO A 42 -5.21 7.82 17.54
C PRO A 42 -5.31 6.51 18.33
N SER A 43 -4.23 6.13 18.99
CA SER A 43 -4.14 4.89 19.78
C SER A 43 -4.91 4.94 21.09
N SER A 44 -5.21 6.14 21.58
CA SER A 44 -5.94 6.38 22.83
C SER A 44 -6.64 7.74 22.80
N MET A 45 -7.50 7.99 23.79
CA MET A 45 -8.17 9.27 24.01
C MET A 45 -8.07 9.60 25.50
N ARG A 46 -7.66 10.83 25.84
CA ARG A 46 -7.43 11.30 27.21
C ARG A 46 -8.68 11.89 27.89
N HIS A 47 -9.73 12.17 27.11
CA HIS A 47 -11.00 12.70 27.59
C HIS A 47 -12.19 11.81 27.18
N PRO A 48 -13.29 11.83 27.96
CA PRO A 48 -14.50 11.12 27.57
C PRO A 48 -15.12 11.71 26.30
N PRO A 49 -15.97 10.95 25.59
CA PRO A 49 -16.72 11.47 24.45
C PRO A 49 -17.56 12.72 24.82
N PRO A 50 -17.65 13.73 23.94
CA PRO A 50 -18.46 14.91 24.17
C PRO A 50 -19.93 14.56 24.42
N ARG A 51 -20.56 15.23 25.40
CA ARG A 51 -21.98 15.01 25.75
C ARG A 51 -22.95 15.91 24.98
N GLU A 52 -22.44 16.98 24.36
CA GLU A 52 -23.22 18.00 23.67
C GLU A 52 -22.52 18.38 22.36
N LYS A 53 -23.32 18.68 21.32
CA LYS A 53 -22.80 19.11 20.01
C LYS A 53 -22.31 20.57 20.09
N GLY A 54 -21.37 20.94 19.22
CA GLY A 54 -20.94 22.33 19.03
C GLY A 54 -20.00 22.91 20.11
N LYS A 55 -19.59 22.11 21.11
CA LYS A 55 -18.67 22.53 22.18
C LYS A 55 -17.21 22.13 21.95
N ALA A 56 -16.91 21.39 20.88
CA ALA A 56 -15.54 21.02 20.56
C ALA A 56 -14.80 22.20 19.88
N PHE A 57 -13.57 22.44 20.29
CA PHE A 57 -12.67 23.44 19.71
C PHE A 57 -11.25 22.87 19.63
N LEU A 58 -10.35 23.53 18.91
CA LEU A 58 -9.02 23.00 18.60
C LEU A 58 -8.24 22.58 19.86
N GLN A 59 -8.17 23.44 20.88
CA GLN A 59 -7.43 23.10 22.09
C GLN A 59 -8.05 21.88 22.80
N HIS A 60 -9.38 21.81 22.93
CA HIS A 60 -10.05 20.62 23.47
C HIS A 60 -9.74 19.36 22.65
N PHE A 61 -9.63 19.46 21.32
CA PHE A 61 -9.20 18.33 20.47
C PHE A 61 -7.76 17.90 20.78
N LEU A 62 -6.82 18.86 20.86
CA LEU A 62 -5.41 18.60 21.20
C LEU A 62 -5.26 18.00 22.60
N ASP A 63 -6.07 18.42 23.55
CA ASP A 63 -6.11 17.88 24.92
C ASP A 63 -6.71 16.46 24.96
N THR A 64 -7.54 16.09 23.97
CA THR A 64 -8.21 14.79 23.91
C THR A 64 -7.35 13.71 23.23
N VAL A 65 -6.63 14.03 22.16
CA VAL A 65 -5.78 13.06 21.44
C VAL A 65 -4.56 12.62 22.27
N PRO A 66 -3.86 11.53 21.91
CA PRO A 66 -2.68 11.06 22.64
C PRO A 66 -1.59 12.11 22.76
N GLU A 67 -0.80 12.03 23.83
CA GLU A 67 0.40 12.82 24.01
C GLU A 67 1.51 12.40 23.05
N VAL A 68 2.54 13.25 22.95
CA VAL A 68 3.67 13.04 22.03
C VAL A 68 4.41 11.73 22.33
N ASP A 69 4.59 11.40 23.60
CA ASP A 69 5.27 10.17 24.04
C ASP A 69 4.47 8.91 23.68
N THR A 70 3.16 8.92 23.90
CA THR A 70 2.25 7.83 23.55
C THR A 70 2.20 7.66 22.03
N THR A 71 2.12 8.77 21.30
CA THR A 71 2.16 8.79 19.83
C THR A 71 3.47 8.21 19.31
N ALA A 72 4.61 8.64 19.86
CA ALA A 72 5.93 8.18 19.46
C ALA A 72 6.12 6.67 19.72
N ASN A 73 5.68 6.19 20.90
CA ASN A 73 5.75 4.76 21.24
C ASN A 73 4.94 3.90 20.26
N ILE A 74 3.75 4.35 19.88
CA ILE A 74 2.90 3.64 18.92
C ILE A 74 3.50 3.69 17.52
N LEU A 75 4.06 4.84 17.10
CA LEU A 75 4.71 4.95 15.81
C LEU A 75 5.90 3.98 15.68
N VAL A 76 6.70 3.83 16.74
CA VAL A 76 7.79 2.83 16.78
C VAL A 76 7.23 1.41 16.63
N ALA A 77 6.16 1.08 17.36
CA ALA A 77 5.52 -0.23 17.24
C ALA A 77 5.00 -0.48 15.82
N LEU A 78 4.35 0.51 15.19
CA LEU A 78 3.85 0.42 13.82
C LEU A 78 4.98 0.21 12.81
N ILE A 79 6.10 0.93 12.95
CA ILE A 79 7.28 0.74 12.10
C ILE A 79 7.82 -0.68 12.24
N LEU A 80 7.95 -1.18 13.47
CA LEU A 80 8.45 -2.54 13.73
C LEU A 80 7.53 -3.61 13.15
N LEU A 81 6.22 -3.52 13.39
CA LEU A 81 5.23 -4.47 12.88
C LEU A 81 5.03 -4.38 11.36
N SER A 82 5.38 -3.24 10.78
CA SER A 82 5.33 -3.02 9.32
C SER A 82 6.62 -3.34 8.59
N SER A 83 7.67 -3.70 9.33
CA SER A 83 8.96 -4.04 8.76
C SER A 83 8.94 -5.44 8.15
N ARG A 84 9.46 -5.56 6.93
CA ARG A 84 9.66 -6.85 6.26
C ARG A 84 10.93 -7.52 6.74
N LEU A 85 10.85 -8.82 7.00
CA LEU A 85 12.02 -9.64 7.26
C LEU A 85 12.75 -9.98 5.95
N LYS A 86 14.02 -10.38 6.02
CA LYS A 86 14.82 -10.67 4.80
C LYS A 86 14.37 -11.93 4.07
N ASP A 87 13.79 -12.89 4.78
CA ASP A 87 13.44 -14.21 4.27
C ASP A 87 11.92 -14.36 4.00
N VAL A 88 11.27 -13.26 3.55
CA VAL A 88 9.84 -13.26 3.26
C VAL A 88 9.51 -14.25 2.14
N ARG A 89 8.46 -15.04 2.37
CA ARG A 89 7.86 -15.93 1.38
C ARG A 89 6.50 -15.37 1.02
N LEU A 90 6.31 -15.01 -0.24
CA LEU A 90 5.04 -14.46 -0.71
C LEU A 90 4.01 -15.58 -0.91
N LEU A 91 2.74 -15.20 -0.96
CA LEU A 91 1.63 -16.11 -1.14
C LEU A 91 1.81 -16.92 -2.44
N GLY A 92 1.66 -18.24 -2.34
CA GLY A 92 1.87 -19.15 -3.47
C GLY A 92 3.33 -19.52 -3.74
N GLN A 93 4.30 -18.95 -3.01
CA GLN A 93 5.70 -19.38 -3.08
C GLN A 93 5.95 -20.55 -2.12
N TYR A 94 6.15 -21.74 -2.69
CA TYR A 94 6.44 -22.97 -1.94
C TYR A 94 7.78 -23.56 -2.37
N PRO A 95 8.93 -23.00 -1.92
CA PRO A 95 10.25 -23.49 -2.31
C PRO A 95 10.58 -24.87 -1.72
N GLU A 96 9.95 -25.23 -0.59
CA GLU A 96 10.04 -26.57 -0.03
C GLU A 96 9.07 -27.51 -0.73
N GLU A 97 9.59 -28.41 -1.57
CA GLU A 97 8.79 -29.42 -2.28
C GLU A 97 8.34 -30.56 -1.36
N ARG A 98 7.42 -30.26 -0.44
CA ARG A 98 6.83 -31.26 0.48
C ARG A 98 5.86 -32.20 -0.23
N PHE A 99 5.18 -31.71 -1.27
CA PHE A 99 4.35 -32.54 -2.14
C PHE A 99 5.16 -33.04 -3.33
N THR A 100 5.21 -34.36 -3.49
CA THR A 100 5.97 -35.02 -4.57
C THR A 100 5.05 -35.61 -5.63
N GLU A 101 3.78 -35.81 -5.27
CA GLU A 101 2.75 -36.37 -6.11
C GLU A 101 2.34 -35.39 -7.23
N VAL A 102 1.94 -35.96 -8.37
CA VAL A 102 1.62 -35.19 -9.59
C VAL A 102 0.42 -34.26 -9.38
N GLU A 103 -0.63 -34.75 -8.72
CA GLU A 103 -1.89 -34.01 -8.56
C GLU A 103 -1.76 -32.77 -7.67
N PRO A 104 -1.20 -32.83 -6.43
CA PRO A 104 -0.92 -31.64 -5.63
C PRO A 104 -0.04 -30.61 -6.37
N ARG A 105 1.00 -31.06 -7.08
CA ARG A 105 1.87 -30.18 -7.88
C ARG A 105 1.11 -29.49 -9.02
N ARG A 106 0.12 -30.16 -9.64
CA ARG A 106 -0.77 -29.54 -10.62
C ARG A 106 -1.66 -28.48 -9.97
N LEU A 107 -2.24 -28.77 -8.80
CA LEU A 107 -3.09 -27.83 -8.07
C LEU A 107 -2.33 -26.59 -7.59
N ILE A 108 -1.09 -26.75 -7.11
CA ILE A 108 -0.22 -25.63 -6.74
C ILE A 108 0.03 -24.72 -7.94
N ARG A 109 0.38 -25.28 -9.11
CA ARG A 109 0.57 -24.49 -10.33
C ARG A 109 -0.71 -23.77 -10.77
N ALA A 110 -1.85 -24.44 -10.70
CA ALA A 110 -3.13 -23.80 -11.00
C ALA A 110 -3.47 -22.66 -10.02
N PHE A 111 -3.15 -22.83 -8.73
CA PHE A 111 -3.30 -21.78 -7.73
C PHE A 111 -2.39 -20.57 -8.02
N GLN A 112 -1.11 -20.83 -8.34
CA GLN A 112 -0.15 -19.78 -8.72
C GLN A 112 -0.62 -19.01 -9.96
N GLY A 113 -1.11 -19.69 -11.00
CA GLY A 113 -1.67 -19.03 -12.19
C GLY A 113 -2.85 -18.10 -11.85
N ARG A 114 -3.75 -18.52 -10.97
CA ARG A 114 -4.84 -17.62 -10.51
C ARG A 114 -4.34 -16.42 -9.69
N LEU A 115 -3.27 -16.58 -8.92
CA LEU A 115 -2.67 -15.45 -8.21
C LEU A 115 -2.05 -14.44 -9.18
N GLU A 116 -1.45 -14.90 -10.29
CA GLU A 116 -0.94 -14.02 -11.34
C GLU A 116 -2.08 -13.24 -12.02
N GLU A 117 -3.19 -13.90 -12.35
CA GLU A 117 -4.39 -13.22 -12.89
C GLU A 117 -4.92 -12.16 -11.91
N ILE A 118 -5.03 -12.50 -10.61
CA ILE A 118 -5.48 -11.56 -9.59
C ILE A 118 -4.52 -10.37 -9.47
N ARG A 119 -3.20 -10.62 -9.46
CA ARG A 119 -2.18 -9.55 -9.45
C ARG A 119 -2.40 -8.60 -10.62
N ASP A 120 -2.56 -9.13 -11.83
CA ASP A 120 -2.68 -8.29 -13.03
C ASP A 120 -3.94 -7.41 -12.98
N HIS A 121 -5.07 -7.96 -12.52
CA HIS A 121 -6.29 -7.17 -12.29
C HIS A 121 -6.12 -6.09 -11.20
N ILE A 122 -5.37 -6.39 -10.13
CA ILE A 122 -5.08 -5.42 -9.07
C ILE A 122 -4.21 -4.29 -9.61
N GLU A 123 -3.15 -4.60 -10.37
CA GLU A 123 -2.27 -3.62 -10.98
C GLU A 123 -3.01 -2.74 -11.99
N GLU A 124 -3.81 -3.34 -12.87
CA GLU A 124 -4.65 -2.61 -13.83
C GLU A 124 -5.59 -1.63 -13.11
N ARG A 125 -6.30 -2.09 -12.09
CA ARG A 125 -7.16 -1.20 -11.28
C ARG A 125 -6.36 -0.08 -10.63
N ASN A 126 -5.18 -0.39 -10.09
CA ASN A 126 -4.35 0.58 -9.37
C ASN A 126 -3.70 1.62 -10.30
N GLN A 127 -3.58 1.36 -11.61
CA GLN A 127 -3.12 2.35 -12.59
C GLN A 127 -4.06 3.56 -12.68
N TRP A 128 -5.35 3.36 -12.44
CA TRP A 128 -6.38 4.41 -12.55
C TRP A 128 -6.78 5.01 -11.19
N ALA A 129 -6.23 4.52 -10.09
CA ALA A 129 -6.55 4.97 -8.74
C ALA A 129 -5.57 6.07 -8.29
N GLU A 130 -6.10 7.16 -7.73
CA GLU A 130 -5.28 8.21 -7.09
C GLU A 130 -4.50 7.65 -5.89
N LEU A 131 -5.14 6.79 -5.09
CA LEU A 131 -4.52 6.04 -4.02
C LEU A 131 -4.57 4.54 -4.34
N ARG A 132 -3.40 3.95 -4.57
CA ARG A 132 -3.26 2.53 -4.91
C ARG A 132 -3.56 1.64 -3.72
N TYR A 133 -4.30 0.56 -3.93
CA TYR A 133 -4.54 -0.46 -2.91
C TYR A 133 -3.73 -1.72 -3.21
N ASN A 134 -2.55 -1.83 -2.59
CA ASN A 134 -1.60 -2.92 -2.83
C ASN A 134 -1.57 -3.99 -1.72
N TYR A 135 -2.22 -3.74 -0.56
CA TYR A 135 -2.07 -4.62 0.60
C TYR A 135 -2.59 -6.06 0.40
N MET A 136 -3.46 -6.28 -0.60
CA MET A 136 -3.98 -7.60 -0.99
C MET A 136 -3.38 -8.10 -2.31
N ASN A 137 -2.36 -7.43 -2.83
CA ASN A 137 -1.62 -7.91 -3.99
C ASN A 137 -0.84 -9.17 -3.57
N PRO A 138 -0.91 -10.27 -4.35
CA PRO A 138 -0.08 -11.45 -4.07
C PRO A 138 1.43 -11.15 -3.99
N LEU A 139 1.90 -10.07 -4.61
CA LEU A 139 3.29 -9.60 -4.47
C LEU A 139 3.61 -8.96 -3.11
N GLU A 140 2.59 -8.58 -2.34
CA GLU A 140 2.71 -7.96 -1.03
C GLU A 140 2.21 -8.86 0.10
N THR A 141 1.59 -10.00 -0.22
CA THR A 141 1.00 -10.89 0.78
C THR A 141 1.96 -12.00 1.14
N GLU A 142 2.29 -12.15 2.42
CA GLU A 142 3.12 -13.26 2.89
C GLU A 142 2.31 -14.57 2.96
N ASN A 143 2.99 -15.69 2.79
CA ASN A 143 2.40 -17.01 2.84
C ASN A 143 1.92 -17.40 4.27
N SER A 144 2.46 -16.74 5.29
CA SER A 144 2.14 -16.93 6.71
C SER A 144 2.38 -15.65 7.51
N ILE A 145 1.89 -15.61 8.76
CA ILE A 145 2.18 -14.53 9.70
C ILE A 145 3.58 -14.76 10.31
N SER A 146 4.49 -13.81 10.12
CA SER A 146 5.91 -13.95 10.49
C SER A 146 6.46 -12.81 11.37
N ILE A 147 5.63 -11.82 11.68
CA ILE A 147 5.93 -10.63 12.50
C ILE A 147 4.83 -10.40 13.54
#